data_AF-J0WLG0-F1
#
_entry.id   AF-J0WLG0-F1
#
_cell.length_a   1.000
_cell.length_b   1.000
_cell.length_c   1.000
_cell.angle_alpha   90.00
_cell.angle_beta   90.00
_cell.angle_gamma   90.00
#
_symmetry.space_group_name_H-M   'P 1'
#
loop_
_entity.id
_entity.type
_entity.pdbx_description
1 polymer ?
#
loop_
_entity_poly.entity_id
_entity_poly.type
_entity_poly.pdbx_seq_one_letter_code
_entity_poly.pdbx_strand_id
1 'polypeptide(L)'
;MDEFLRTPAVGAGAGVVAALAVLIVTVHGSRPRRLLPPGPRGVPLLGNALQIPTEYSWLQFAKWGEEYGDVVYLNALGQHIIVLNSPEAIQDLLIKRGSNYSDRPILQMAALSGWGRLFGLLPYGQKHQTTRKYCNRVLNVAACRDHAPLLEHSALRFIQKLNEDNGSLVKSADWMAARTILKIVYNHEVADKGVDPVVHLVESALESFAAAISPGWLVDVAPSLRFLPGWLPGTGFLRQARIWRKGVDAMFDVPFDAVVADMVRACRNESLQV
;
A
#
# COMPACT_ATOMS: atom_id res chain seq x y z
N MET A 1 -56.91 -2.52 -35.56
CA MET A 1 -56.91 -1.82 -34.27
C MET A 1 -57.07 -2.91 -33.23
N ASP A 2 -56.18 -2.96 -32.24
CA ASP A 2 -55.92 -4.04 -31.29
C ASP A 2 -55.01 -5.19 -31.75
N GLU A 3 -53.70 -4.96 -31.63
CA GLU A 3 -52.83 -5.97 -31.01
C GLU A 3 -51.79 -5.25 -30.13
N PHE A 4 -52.15 -5.20 -28.86
CA PHE A 4 -51.56 -4.48 -27.75
C PHE A 4 -50.50 -5.39 -27.08
N LEU A 5 -49.30 -4.85 -26.86
CA LEU A 5 -48.35 -5.20 -25.80
C LEU A 5 -48.03 -6.70 -25.56
N ARG A 6 -47.03 -7.24 -26.27
CA ARG A 6 -46.18 -8.29 -25.71
C ARG A 6 -44.99 -7.66 -24.99
N THR A 7 -45.04 -7.61 -23.66
CA THR A 7 -43.87 -7.35 -22.81
C THR A 7 -42.94 -8.58 -22.85
N PRO A 8 -41.62 -8.42 -23.07
CA PRO A 8 -40.69 -9.53 -22.92
C PRO A 8 -40.51 -9.84 -21.43
N ALA A 9 -40.39 -11.12 -21.12
CA ALA A 9 -40.28 -11.67 -19.78
C ALA A 9 -39.11 -11.08 -18.97
N VAL A 10 -39.39 -10.10 -18.11
CA VAL A 10 -38.45 -9.57 -17.09
C VAL A 10 -38.33 -10.52 -15.87
N GLY A 11 -39.15 -11.57 -15.79
CA GLY A 11 -39.28 -12.40 -14.58
C GLY A 11 -38.16 -13.41 -14.30
N ALA A 12 -37.43 -13.89 -15.31
CA ALA A 12 -36.46 -14.97 -15.10
C ALA A 12 -35.15 -14.51 -14.46
N GLY A 13 -34.66 -13.31 -14.78
CA GLY A 13 -33.45 -12.75 -14.18
C GLY A 13 -33.62 -12.40 -12.70
N ALA A 14 -34.78 -11.85 -12.33
CA ALA A 14 -35.08 -11.46 -10.95
C ALA A 14 -35.15 -12.67 -10.01
N GLY A 15 -35.73 -13.78 -10.46
CA GLY A 15 -35.84 -15.01 -9.67
C GLY A 15 -34.48 -15.65 -9.37
N VAL A 16 -33.55 -15.65 -10.34
CA VAL A 16 -32.20 -16.19 -10.16
C VAL A 16 -31.37 -15.32 -9.22
N VAL A 17 -31.46 -13.99 -9.35
CA VAL A 17 -30.79 -13.04 -8.45
C VAL A 17 -31.32 -13.19 -7.02
N ALA A 18 -32.64 -13.31 -6.84
CA ALA A 18 -33.25 -13.53 -5.53
C ALA A 18 -32.85 -14.87 -4.91
N ALA A 19 -32.83 -15.96 -5.70
CA ALA A 19 -32.41 -17.27 -5.25
C ALA A 19 -30.92 -17.30 -4.87
N LEU A 20 -30.05 -16.66 -5.64
CA LEU A 20 -28.63 -16.50 -5.31
C LEU A 20 -28.45 -15.66 -4.05
N ALA A 21 -29.20 -14.56 -3.89
CA ALA A 21 -29.16 -13.74 -2.68
C ALA A 21 -29.58 -14.54 -1.44
N VAL A 22 -30.68 -15.32 -1.52
CA VAL A 22 -31.16 -16.18 -0.43
C VAL A 22 -30.17 -17.29 -0.13
N LEU A 23 -29.59 -17.94 -1.14
CA LEU A 23 -28.57 -18.98 -0.96
C LEU A 23 -27.31 -18.39 -0.30
N ILE A 24 -26.87 -17.21 -0.72
CA ILE A 24 -25.69 -16.55 -0.15
C ILE A 24 -25.96 -16.14 1.30
N VAL A 25 -27.14 -15.58 1.61
CA VAL A 25 -27.55 -15.18 2.98
C VAL A 25 -27.64 -16.40 3.89
N THR A 26 -28.23 -17.50 3.43
CA THR A 26 -28.37 -18.72 4.23
C THR A 26 -27.01 -19.38 4.48
N VAL A 27 -26.16 -19.51 3.46
CA VAL A 27 -24.81 -20.09 3.59
C VAL A 27 -23.89 -19.23 4.47
N HIS A 28 -23.99 -17.90 4.40
CA HIS A 28 -23.23 -17.00 5.27
C HIS A 28 -23.81 -16.90 6.69
N GLY A 29 -25.12 -17.11 6.86
CA GLY A 29 -25.79 -17.14 8.16
C GLY A 29 -25.53 -18.40 8.98
N SER A 30 -25.16 -19.51 8.34
CA SER A 30 -24.99 -20.82 9.00
C SER A 30 -23.57 -21.12 9.53
N ARG A 31 -22.60 -20.22 9.40
CA ARG A 31 -21.27 -20.46 9.99
C ARG A 31 -21.32 -20.32 11.51
N PRO A 32 -20.80 -21.29 12.29
CA PRO A 32 -20.76 -21.19 13.74
C PRO A 32 -20.04 -19.90 14.13
N ARG A 33 -20.71 -19.06 14.94
CA ARG A 33 -20.12 -17.84 15.49
C ARG A 33 -18.96 -18.26 16.39
N ARG A 34 -17.75 -18.33 15.83
CA ARG A 34 -16.55 -18.12 16.65
C ARG A 34 -16.78 -16.80 17.40
N LEU A 35 -16.42 -16.76 18.68
CA LEU A 35 -16.49 -15.54 19.49
C LEU A 35 -15.54 -14.52 18.86
N LEU A 36 -16.06 -13.74 17.92
CA LEU A 36 -15.37 -12.61 17.33
C LEU A 36 -15.46 -11.45 18.34
N PRO A 37 -14.48 -10.55 18.35
CA PRO A 37 -14.58 -9.31 19.11
C PRO A 37 -15.88 -8.54 18.75
N PRO A 38 -16.36 -7.67 19.65
CA PRO A 38 -17.52 -6.83 19.38
C PRO A 38 -17.26 -5.88 18.20
N GLY A 39 -18.33 -5.35 17.60
CA GLY A 39 -18.22 -4.37 16.53
C GLY A 39 -19.56 -4.01 15.91
N PRO A 40 -19.60 -2.96 15.07
CA PRO A 40 -20.81 -2.51 14.40
C PRO A 40 -21.39 -3.61 13.51
N ARG A 41 -22.71 -3.72 13.48
CA ARG A 41 -23.39 -4.70 12.62
C ARG A 41 -23.23 -4.29 11.15
N GLY A 42 -22.59 -5.18 10.38
CA GLY A 42 -22.47 -5.03 8.93
C GLY A 42 -23.79 -5.31 8.20
N VAL A 43 -23.93 -4.70 7.03
CA VAL A 43 -25.02 -4.97 6.07
C VAL A 43 -24.80 -6.37 5.47
N PRO A 44 -25.86 -7.16 5.17
CA PRO A 44 -25.71 -8.43 4.48
C PRO A 44 -24.86 -8.29 3.20
N LEU A 45 -24.00 -9.29 2.92
CA LEU A 45 -23.05 -9.36 1.81
C LEU A 45 -21.89 -8.34 1.85
N LEU A 46 -22.16 -7.07 2.15
CA LEU A 46 -21.17 -6.00 2.13
C LEU A 46 -20.39 -5.86 3.44
N GLY A 47 -20.97 -6.34 4.55
CA GLY A 47 -20.47 -6.07 5.88
C GLY A 47 -20.51 -4.57 6.22
N ASN A 48 -19.45 -4.09 6.85
CA ASN A 48 -19.18 -2.71 7.21
C ASN A 48 -18.59 -1.88 6.07
N ALA A 49 -18.48 -2.39 4.83
CA ALA A 49 -17.83 -1.66 3.73
C ALA A 49 -18.45 -0.27 3.46
N LEU A 50 -19.77 -0.13 3.61
CA LEU A 50 -20.47 1.16 3.47
C LEU A 50 -20.34 2.07 4.71
N GLN A 51 -19.92 1.50 5.84
CA GLN A 51 -19.79 2.20 7.12
C GLN A 51 -18.35 2.68 7.36
N ILE A 52 -17.38 2.17 6.59
CA ILE A 52 -15.97 2.60 6.65
C ILE A 52 -15.82 3.83 5.74
N PRO A 53 -15.53 5.02 6.28
CA PRO A 53 -15.29 6.20 5.45
C PRO A 53 -14.08 6.01 4.55
N THR A 54 -14.14 6.55 3.33
CA THR A 54 -13.02 6.54 2.38
C THR A 54 -11.92 7.52 2.77
N GLU A 55 -12.27 8.58 3.51
CA GLU A 55 -11.36 9.59 4.03
C GLU A 55 -11.36 9.56 5.55
N TYR A 56 -10.20 9.79 6.17
CA TYR A 56 -10.06 9.88 7.63
C TYR A 56 -10.65 8.67 8.39
N SER A 57 -10.58 7.47 7.81
CA SER A 57 -11.19 6.23 8.36
C SER A 57 -10.79 5.93 9.81
N TRP A 58 -9.58 6.34 10.20
CA TRP A 58 -9.08 6.22 11.57
C TRP A 58 -9.94 6.96 12.61
N LEU A 59 -10.62 8.05 12.25
CA LEU A 59 -11.55 8.75 13.15
C LEU A 59 -12.78 7.89 13.45
N GLN A 60 -13.28 7.16 12.45
CA GLN A 60 -14.40 6.23 12.65
C GLN A 60 -13.96 5.00 13.45
N PHE A 61 -12.74 4.51 13.21
CA PHE A 61 -12.14 3.41 13.97
C PHE A 61 -11.96 3.76 15.45
N ALA A 62 -11.54 5.00 15.75
CA ALA A 62 -11.43 5.50 17.13
C ALA A 62 -12.81 5.57 17.81
N LYS A 63 -13.83 6.12 17.13
CA LYS A 63 -15.22 6.15 17.64
C LYS A 63 -15.75 4.75 17.96
N TRP A 64 -15.49 3.78 17.08
CA TRP A 64 -15.85 2.39 17.36
C TRP A 64 -15.03 1.78 18.50
N GLY A 65 -13.81 2.23 18.73
CA GLY A 65 -13.05 1.88 19.93
C GLY A 65 -13.72 2.34 21.22
N GLU A 66 -14.25 3.57 21.23
CA GLU A 66 -15.02 4.09 22.37
C GLU A 66 -16.34 3.33 22.57
N GLU A 67 -17.01 2.92 21.49
CA GLU A 67 -18.33 2.26 21.54
C GLU A 67 -18.26 0.75 21.82
N TYR A 68 -17.30 0.04 21.21
CA TYR A 68 -17.21 -1.42 21.23
C TYR A 68 -16.02 -1.95 22.06
N GLY A 69 -15.09 -1.07 22.45
CA GLY A 69 -13.93 -1.38 23.29
C GLY A 69 -12.62 -1.56 22.51
N ASP A 70 -11.61 -2.03 23.24
CA ASP A 70 -10.20 -2.08 22.81
C ASP A 70 -9.92 -2.88 21.52
N VAL A 71 -10.73 -3.89 21.24
CA VAL A 71 -10.58 -4.77 20.07
C VAL A 71 -11.91 -4.84 19.34
N VAL A 72 -11.95 -4.25 18.14
CA VAL A 72 -13.16 -4.16 17.33
C VAL A 72 -13.05 -5.03 16.10
N TYR A 73 -14.07 -5.81 15.82
CA TYR A 73 -14.19 -6.62 14.61
C TYR A 73 -15.05 -5.94 13.56
N LEU A 74 -14.56 -5.95 12.32
CA LEU A 74 -15.29 -5.50 11.14
C LEU A 74 -15.20 -6.56 10.04
N ASN A 75 -16.20 -6.59 9.16
CA ASN A 75 -16.14 -7.32 7.91
C ASN A 75 -16.34 -6.33 6.76
N ALA A 76 -15.47 -6.29 5.75
CA ALA A 76 -15.71 -5.45 4.57
C ALA A 76 -15.57 -6.31 3.32
N LEU A 77 -16.67 -6.51 2.59
CA LEU A 77 -16.68 -7.33 1.36
C LEU A 77 -16.06 -8.73 1.56
N GLY A 78 -16.31 -9.36 2.71
CA GLY A 78 -15.75 -10.66 3.07
C GLY A 78 -14.36 -10.63 3.71
N GLN A 79 -13.68 -9.48 3.74
CA GLN A 79 -12.41 -9.32 4.45
C GLN A 79 -12.65 -9.09 5.95
N HIS A 80 -12.00 -9.90 6.79
CA HIS A 80 -12.05 -9.76 8.24
C HIS A 80 -11.00 -8.75 8.72
N ILE A 81 -11.44 -7.71 9.42
CA ILE A 81 -10.59 -6.62 9.89
C ILE A 81 -10.70 -6.56 11.42
N ILE A 82 -9.56 -6.49 12.10
CA ILE A 82 -9.47 -6.27 13.55
C ILE A 82 -8.83 -4.91 13.77
N VAL A 83 -9.52 -4.02 14.46
CA VAL A 83 -9.04 -2.71 14.86
C VAL A 83 -8.62 -2.78 16.33
N LEU A 84 -7.40 -2.31 16.63
CA LEU A 84 -6.85 -2.25 17.98
C LEU A 84 -6.83 -0.80 18.45
N ASN A 85 -7.57 -0.50 19.52
CA ASN A 85 -7.78 0.85 20.04
C ASN A 85 -7.14 1.11 21.40
N SER A 86 -6.46 0.12 22.01
CA SER A 86 -5.70 0.32 23.26
C SER A 86 -4.21 -0.08 23.15
N PRO A 87 -3.31 0.61 23.88
CA PRO A 87 -1.90 0.23 23.97
C PRO A 87 -1.70 -1.22 24.45
N GLU A 88 -2.55 -1.69 25.36
CA GLU A 88 -2.52 -3.03 25.91
C GLU A 88 -2.82 -4.08 24.83
N ALA A 89 -3.87 -3.88 24.04
CA ALA A 89 -4.21 -4.76 22.92
C ALA A 89 -3.11 -4.79 21.85
N ILE A 90 -2.52 -3.63 21.54
CA ILE A 90 -1.40 -3.50 20.60
C ILE A 90 -0.17 -4.26 21.12
N GLN A 91 0.21 -4.06 22.38
CA GLN A 91 1.34 -4.72 23.02
C GLN A 91 1.15 -6.23 23.06
N ASP A 92 -0.05 -6.69 23.42
CA ASP A 92 -0.34 -8.11 23.57
C ASP A 92 -0.39 -8.87 22.25
N LEU A 93 -0.90 -8.25 21.19
CA LEU A 93 -1.04 -8.88 19.88
C LEU A 93 0.19 -8.64 19.02
N LEU A 94 0.59 -7.39 18.78
CA LEU A 94 1.63 -7.07 17.80
C LEU A 94 3.05 -7.24 18.34
N ILE A 95 3.27 -7.11 19.66
CA ILE A 95 4.60 -7.23 20.27
C ILE A 95 4.81 -8.60 20.88
N LYS A 96 4.07 -8.95 21.94
CA LYS A 96 4.25 -10.23 22.66
C LYS A 96 3.98 -11.45 21.77
N ARG A 97 3.01 -11.33 20.85
CA ARG A 97 2.61 -12.37 19.90
C ARG A 97 2.99 -12.04 18.47
N GLY A 98 4.01 -11.20 18.27
CA GLY A 98 4.39 -10.66 16.97
C GLY A 98 4.60 -11.72 15.88
N SER A 99 5.12 -12.91 16.21
CA SER A 99 5.29 -14.02 15.25
C SER A 99 3.98 -14.47 14.60
N ASN A 100 2.84 -14.30 15.28
CA ASN A 100 1.52 -14.71 14.79
C ASN A 100 0.89 -13.65 13.87
N TYR A 101 1.27 -12.39 14.04
CA TYR A 101 0.64 -11.23 13.38
C TYR A 101 1.62 -10.44 12.51
N SER A 102 2.81 -10.99 12.23
CA SER A 102 3.83 -10.33 11.40
C SER A 102 3.55 -10.41 9.90
N ASP A 103 2.60 -11.23 9.46
CA ASP A 103 2.28 -11.38 8.04
C ASP A 103 1.58 -10.13 7.46
N ARG A 104 1.49 -10.07 6.13
CA ARG A 104 0.84 -8.99 5.39
C ARG A 104 -0.27 -9.53 4.50
N PRO A 105 -1.48 -8.93 4.52
CA PRO A 105 -2.50 -9.30 3.57
C PRO A 105 -2.01 -8.99 2.14
N ILE A 106 -2.28 -9.90 1.22
CA ILE A 106 -1.89 -9.71 -0.19
C ILE A 106 -2.91 -8.79 -0.85
N LEU A 107 -2.54 -7.52 -0.99
CA LEU A 107 -3.25 -6.55 -1.81
C LEU A 107 -2.92 -6.82 -3.28
N GLN A 108 -3.84 -7.45 -4.01
CA GLN A 108 -3.64 -7.86 -5.39
C GLN A 108 -3.41 -6.66 -6.31
N MET A 109 -4.11 -5.54 -6.09
CA MET A 109 -3.89 -4.34 -6.90
C MET A 109 -2.45 -3.81 -6.74
N ALA A 110 -1.95 -3.73 -5.51
CA ALA A 110 -0.56 -3.37 -5.22
C ALA A 110 0.43 -4.38 -5.84
N ALA A 111 0.18 -5.69 -5.71
CA ALA A 111 1.03 -6.72 -6.29
C ALA A 111 1.11 -6.65 -7.82
N LEU A 112 -0.04 -6.49 -8.49
CA LEU A 112 -0.12 -6.32 -9.95
C LEU A 112 0.58 -5.06 -10.42
N SER A 113 0.55 -4.00 -9.61
CA SER A 113 1.19 -2.72 -9.89
C SER A 113 2.69 -2.67 -9.55
N GLY A 114 3.29 -3.79 -9.13
CA GLY A 114 4.73 -3.88 -8.82
C GLY A 114 5.08 -3.59 -7.35
N TRP A 115 4.17 -2.97 -6.59
CA TRP A 115 4.34 -2.64 -5.16
C TRP A 115 4.51 -3.86 -4.26
N GLY A 116 4.17 -5.07 -4.71
CA GLY A 116 4.47 -6.31 -4.00
C GLY A 116 5.98 -6.57 -3.78
N ARG A 117 6.87 -5.78 -4.39
CA ARG A 117 8.33 -5.80 -4.13
C ARG A 117 8.73 -4.92 -2.94
N LEU A 118 7.87 -3.99 -2.51
CA LEU A 118 8.14 -3.07 -1.41
C LEU A 118 8.26 -3.82 -0.08
N PHE A 119 9.32 -3.56 0.67
CA PHE A 119 9.61 -4.23 1.94
C PHE A 119 8.40 -4.27 2.89
N GLY A 120 7.65 -3.16 3.03
CA GLY A 120 6.49 -3.06 3.91
C GLY A 120 5.28 -3.92 3.50
N LEU A 121 5.23 -4.39 2.25
CA LEU A 121 4.16 -5.24 1.71
C LEU A 121 4.58 -6.69 1.48
N LEU A 122 5.85 -7.05 1.74
CA LEU A 122 6.30 -8.43 1.59
C LEU A 122 5.62 -9.33 2.65
N PRO A 123 5.02 -10.47 2.23
CA PRO A 123 4.55 -11.47 3.17
C PRO A 123 5.66 -11.95 4.09
N TYR A 124 5.30 -12.32 5.32
CA TYR A 124 6.27 -12.79 6.28
C TYR A 124 6.89 -14.12 5.82
N GLY A 125 8.22 -14.19 5.86
CA GLY A 125 8.98 -15.35 5.39
C GLY A 125 10.45 -14.99 5.15
N GLN A 126 11.19 -15.92 4.54
CA GLN A 126 12.63 -15.78 4.33
C GLN A 126 12.99 -14.51 3.55
N LYS A 127 12.23 -14.18 2.50
CA LYS A 127 12.45 -12.96 1.71
C LYS A 127 12.32 -11.69 2.56
N HIS A 128 11.22 -11.56 3.32
CA HIS A 128 11.02 -10.43 4.22
C HIS A 128 12.12 -10.34 5.30
N GLN A 129 12.48 -11.46 5.93
CA GLN A 129 13.53 -11.50 6.95
C GLN A 129 14.90 -11.08 6.39
N THR A 130 15.26 -11.58 5.21
CA THR A 130 16.51 -11.21 4.52
C THR A 130 16.51 -9.74 4.12
N THR A 131 15.44 -9.23 3.51
CA THR A 131 15.32 -7.79 3.18
C THR A 131 15.45 -6.93 4.44
N ARG A 132 14.75 -7.28 5.52
CA ARG A 132 14.84 -6.57 6.82
C ARG A 132 16.27 -6.54 7.35
N LYS A 133 16.99 -7.66 7.27
CA LYS A 133 18.40 -7.76 7.69
C LYS A 133 19.29 -6.79 6.91
N TYR A 134 19.13 -6.71 5.58
CA TYR A 134 19.90 -5.77 4.76
C TYR A 134 19.55 -4.31 5.06
N CYS A 135 18.27 -3.96 5.15
CA CYS A 135 17.85 -2.60 5.53
C CYS A 135 18.41 -2.22 6.91
N ASN A 136 18.31 -3.13 7.88
CA ASN A 136 18.80 -2.87 9.23
C ASN A 136 20.32 -2.68 9.29
N ARG A 137 21.11 -3.29 8.39
CA ARG A 137 22.56 -3.05 8.34
C ARG A 137 22.91 -1.58 8.07
N VAL A 138 22.12 -0.89 7.26
CA VAL A 138 22.35 0.50 6.85
C VAL A 138 21.61 1.51 7.72
N LEU A 139 20.50 1.10 8.33
CA LEU A 139 19.56 1.97 9.06
C LEU A 139 19.48 1.66 10.57
N ASN A 140 20.38 0.84 11.12
CA ASN A 140 20.47 0.65 12.57
C ASN A 140 21.10 1.86 13.27
N VAL A 141 20.97 1.91 14.60
CA VAL A 141 21.46 3.01 15.43
C VAL A 141 22.95 3.31 15.23
N ALA A 142 23.79 2.30 15.04
CA ALA A 142 25.22 2.51 14.80
C ALA A 142 25.46 3.12 13.42
N ALA A 143 24.89 2.55 12.36
CA ALA A 143 25.02 3.07 11.00
C ALA A 143 24.43 4.49 10.85
N CYS A 144 23.36 4.82 11.56
CA CYS A 144 22.81 6.18 11.58
C CYS A 144 23.77 7.22 12.17
N ARG A 145 24.71 6.83 13.03
CA ARG A 145 25.76 7.74 13.52
C ARG A 145 26.75 8.08 12.42
N ASP A 146 27.05 7.12 11.55
CA ASP A 146 27.93 7.35 10.39
C ASP A 146 27.28 8.29 9.37
N HIS A 147 25.94 8.33 9.32
CA HIS A 147 25.18 9.28 8.50
C HIS A 147 25.03 10.68 9.11
N ALA A 148 25.45 10.90 10.36
CA ALA A 148 25.25 12.17 11.05
C ALA A 148 25.82 13.39 10.30
N PRO A 149 27.04 13.34 9.73
CA PRO A 149 27.57 14.46 8.94
C PRO A 149 26.70 14.79 7.71
N LEU A 150 26.18 13.76 7.04
CA LEU A 150 25.29 13.93 5.89
C LEU A 150 23.95 14.57 6.30
N LEU A 151 23.39 14.13 7.43
CA LEU A 151 22.16 14.70 7.98
C LEU A 151 22.35 16.17 8.36
N GLU A 152 23.46 16.51 9.00
CA GLU A 152 23.81 17.88 9.35
C GLU A 152 23.95 18.77 8.11
N HIS A 153 24.68 18.31 7.09
CA HIS A 153 24.80 19.03 5.83
C HIS A 153 23.45 19.23 5.14
N SER A 154 22.59 18.21 5.13
CA SER A 154 21.25 18.28 4.54
C SER A 154 20.36 19.27 5.29
N ALA A 155 20.45 19.30 6.63
CA ALA A 155 19.73 20.25 7.47
C ALA A 155 20.19 21.71 7.26
N LEU A 156 21.51 21.95 7.16
CA LEU A 156 22.06 23.27 6.87
C LEU A 156 21.61 23.77 5.48
N ARG A 157 21.66 22.90 4.45
CA ARG A 157 21.16 23.25 3.12
C ARG A 157 19.66 23.50 3.10
N PHE A 158 18.88 22.74 3.88
CA PHE A 158 17.45 22.98 4.04
C PHE A 158 17.16 24.37 4.62
N ILE A 159 17.87 24.80 5.67
CA ILE A 159 17.73 26.15 6.24
C ILE A 159 18.09 27.23 5.22
N GLN A 160 19.17 27.04 4.47
CA GLN A 160 19.57 27.97 3.39
C GLN A 160 18.49 28.04 2.30
N LYS A 161 17.94 26.89 1.88
CA LYS A 161 16.86 26.83 0.90
C LYS A 161 15.60 27.56 1.37
N LEU A 162 15.25 27.45 2.65
CA LEU A 162 14.13 28.20 3.24
C LEU A 162 14.37 29.72 3.25
N ASN A 163 15.62 30.15 3.33
CA ASN A 163 15.97 31.58 3.31
C ASN A 163 16.05 32.14 1.87
N GLU A 164 16.42 31.30 0.90
CA GLU A 164 16.50 31.66 -0.52
C GLU A 164 15.14 31.67 -1.23
N ASP A 165 14.20 30.82 -0.80
CA ASP A 165 12.91 30.59 -1.45
C ASP A 165 11.78 30.74 -0.42
N ASN A 166 10.84 31.66 -0.68
CA ASN A 166 9.59 31.81 0.10
C ASN A 166 8.58 30.67 -0.21
N GLY A 167 9.08 29.53 -0.65
CA GLY A 167 8.31 28.34 -1.00
C GLY A 167 7.69 27.65 0.21
N SER A 168 6.98 26.55 -0.05
CA SER A 168 6.34 25.76 1.00
C SER A 168 7.38 25.06 1.87
N LEU A 169 7.28 25.26 3.20
CA LEU A 169 8.07 24.53 4.20
C LEU A 169 8.01 23.00 3.99
N VAL A 170 6.82 22.49 3.66
CA VAL A 170 6.60 21.06 3.42
C VAL A 170 7.41 20.57 2.23
N LYS A 171 7.35 21.28 1.09
CA LYS A 171 8.12 20.92 -0.11
C LYS A 171 9.63 20.93 0.15
N SER A 172 10.12 21.92 0.90
CA SER A 172 11.53 21.98 1.28
C SER A 172 11.93 20.83 2.22
N ALA A 173 11.03 20.41 3.12
CA ALA A 173 11.27 19.27 4.01
C ALA A 173 11.26 17.94 3.25
N ASP A 174 10.31 17.76 2.32
CA ASP A 174 10.25 16.60 1.42
C ASP A 174 11.52 16.50 0.57
N TRP A 175 11.99 17.63 0.03
CA TRP A 175 13.26 17.72 -0.70
C TRP A 175 14.45 17.30 0.16
N MET A 176 14.54 17.76 1.42
CA MET A 176 15.62 17.38 2.33
C MET A 176 15.60 15.87 2.62
N ALA A 177 14.40 15.31 2.86
CA ALA A 177 14.22 13.89 3.11
C ALA A 177 14.64 13.05 1.88
N ALA A 178 14.19 13.44 0.68
CA ALA A 178 14.54 12.80 -0.57
C ALA A 178 16.05 12.85 -0.83
N ARG A 179 16.67 14.03 -0.68
CA ARG A 179 18.12 14.22 -0.79
C ARG A 179 18.89 13.28 0.14
N THR A 180 18.49 13.23 1.39
CA THR A 180 19.17 12.42 2.40
C THR A 180 19.09 10.93 2.06
N ILE A 181 17.89 10.40 1.82
CA ILE A 181 17.72 8.96 1.61
C ILE A 181 18.30 8.50 0.27
N LEU A 182 18.17 9.31 -0.80
CA LEU A 182 18.75 8.99 -2.10
C LEU A 182 20.27 9.03 -2.07
N LYS A 183 20.86 9.92 -1.25
CA LYS A 183 22.30 9.93 -1.01
C LYS A 183 22.77 8.70 -0.23
N ILE A 184 22.03 8.29 0.80
CA ILE A 184 22.38 7.09 1.60
C ILE A 184 22.26 5.80 0.77
N VAL A 185 21.18 5.66 0.00
CA VAL A 185 20.85 4.39 -0.68
C VAL A 185 21.53 4.26 -2.04
N TYR A 186 21.59 5.35 -2.81
CA TYR A 186 22.06 5.33 -4.20
C TYR A 186 23.26 6.25 -4.45
N ASN A 187 23.80 6.91 -3.41
CA ASN A 187 24.83 7.95 -3.57
C ASN A 187 24.39 9.10 -4.53
N HIS A 188 23.09 9.25 -4.77
CA HIS A 188 22.53 10.22 -5.71
C HIS A 188 22.47 11.61 -5.07
N GLU A 189 22.99 12.62 -5.78
CA GLU A 189 22.93 14.02 -5.36
C GLU A 189 21.69 14.67 -5.97
N VAL A 190 20.69 14.94 -5.13
CA VAL A 190 19.47 15.65 -5.55
C VAL A 190 19.80 17.10 -5.84
N ALA A 191 19.37 17.59 -7.01
CA ALA A 191 19.57 18.97 -7.41
C ALA A 191 18.91 19.98 -6.45
N ASP A 192 19.60 21.09 -6.19
CA ASP A 192 19.09 22.15 -5.31
C ASP A 192 17.95 22.97 -5.94
N LYS A 193 17.92 23.00 -7.28
CA LYS A 193 16.97 23.76 -8.10
C LYS A 193 16.37 22.86 -9.19
N GLY A 194 15.14 23.20 -9.58
CA GLY A 194 14.39 22.41 -10.56
C GLY A 194 13.83 21.14 -9.96
N VAL A 195 13.31 20.28 -10.84
CA VAL A 195 12.74 18.99 -10.48
C VAL A 195 13.76 17.91 -10.78
N ASP A 196 14.27 17.26 -9.73
CA ASP A 196 15.17 16.13 -9.89
C ASP A 196 14.41 14.94 -10.52
N PRO A 197 14.92 14.33 -11.61
CA PRO A 197 14.21 13.26 -12.31
C PRO A 197 13.93 12.03 -11.44
N VAL A 198 14.84 11.69 -10.53
CA VAL A 198 14.69 10.53 -9.62
C VAL A 198 13.65 10.86 -8.55
N VAL A 199 13.69 12.07 -7.99
CA VAL A 199 12.67 12.52 -7.02
C VAL A 199 11.28 12.53 -7.66
N HIS A 200 11.14 13.11 -8.86
CA HIS A 200 9.87 13.14 -9.57
C HIS A 200 9.33 11.76 -9.91
N LEU A 201 10.22 10.83 -10.27
CA LEU A 201 9.87 9.44 -10.53
C LEU A 201 9.34 8.75 -9.27
N VAL A 202 9.97 8.97 -8.12
CA VAL A 202 9.52 8.46 -6.82
C VAL A 202 8.17 9.06 -6.43
N GLU A 203 8.01 10.39 -6.53
CA GLU A 203 6.75 11.07 -6.22
C GLU A 203 5.59 10.56 -7.09
N SER A 204 5.80 10.47 -8.40
CA SER A 204 4.80 9.95 -9.35
C SER A 204 4.44 8.49 -9.07
N ALA A 205 5.41 7.67 -8.65
CA ALA A 205 5.15 6.30 -8.24
C ALA A 205 4.33 6.28 -6.94
N LEU A 206 4.68 7.09 -5.93
CA LEU A 206 3.98 7.12 -4.63
C LEU A 206 2.49 7.50 -4.74
N GLU A 207 2.11 8.33 -5.72
CA GLU A 207 0.69 8.57 -6.03
C GLU A 207 -0.05 7.25 -6.37
N SER A 208 0.58 6.38 -7.15
CA SER A 208 0.04 5.06 -7.47
C SER A 208 0.00 4.13 -6.26
N PHE A 209 0.95 4.26 -5.33
CA PHE A 209 1.00 3.45 -4.11
C PHE A 209 -0.22 3.70 -3.24
N ALA A 210 -0.50 4.98 -2.92
CA ALA A 210 -1.63 5.38 -2.10
C ALA A 210 -2.96 4.87 -2.68
N ALA A 211 -3.13 4.98 -4.00
CA ALA A 211 -4.30 4.45 -4.69
C ALA A 211 -4.36 2.91 -4.69
N ALA A 212 -3.22 2.22 -4.86
CA ALA A 212 -3.16 0.76 -4.95
C ALA A 212 -3.39 0.04 -3.62
N ILE A 213 -3.12 0.69 -2.48
CA ILE A 213 -3.40 0.13 -1.14
C ILE A 213 -4.77 0.54 -0.60
N SER A 214 -5.47 1.45 -1.28
CA SER A 214 -6.79 1.89 -0.88
C SER A 214 -7.80 0.74 -1.01
N PRO A 215 -8.71 0.55 -0.02
CA PRO A 215 -9.79 -0.41 -0.13
C PRO A 215 -10.69 -0.15 -1.34
N GLY A 216 -11.31 -1.21 -1.88
CA GLY A 216 -12.35 -1.10 -2.91
C GLY A 216 -11.98 -1.69 -4.27
N TRP A 217 -10.76 -2.17 -4.45
CA TRP A 217 -10.40 -2.90 -5.67
C TRP A 217 -11.08 -4.27 -5.72
N LEU A 218 -11.82 -4.52 -6.81
CA LEU A 218 -12.48 -5.83 -7.02
C LEU A 218 -11.50 -7.00 -6.98
N VAL A 219 -10.26 -6.78 -7.44
CA VAL A 219 -9.22 -7.82 -7.44
C VAL A 219 -8.73 -8.17 -6.04
N ASP A 220 -8.88 -7.28 -5.05
CA ASP A 220 -8.54 -7.56 -3.65
C ASP A 220 -9.65 -8.37 -2.96
N VAL A 221 -10.89 -8.26 -3.45
CA VAL A 221 -12.05 -9.06 -3.00
C VAL A 221 -12.09 -10.42 -3.69
N ALA A 222 -11.85 -10.45 -5.00
CA ALA A 222 -11.85 -11.65 -5.84
C ALA A 222 -10.51 -11.76 -6.60
N PRO A 223 -9.48 -12.37 -5.99
CA PRO A 223 -8.15 -12.50 -6.60
C PRO A 223 -8.12 -13.20 -7.96
N SER A 224 -9.12 -14.04 -8.27
CA SER A 224 -9.25 -14.70 -9.58
C SER A 224 -9.43 -13.72 -10.74
N LEU A 225 -9.92 -12.50 -10.49
CA LEU A 225 -10.11 -11.48 -11.52
C LEU A 225 -8.79 -11.04 -12.17
N ARG A 226 -7.64 -11.31 -11.54
CA ARG A 226 -6.31 -11.01 -12.09
C ARG A 226 -6.00 -11.77 -13.39
N PHE A 227 -6.69 -12.88 -13.64
CA PHE A 227 -6.49 -13.72 -14.82
C PHE A 227 -7.37 -13.32 -16.00
N LEU A 228 -8.28 -12.35 -15.81
CA LEU A 228 -9.14 -11.89 -16.89
C LEU A 228 -8.34 -11.07 -17.92
N PRO A 229 -8.75 -11.11 -19.19
CA PRO A 229 -8.13 -10.27 -20.21
C PRO A 229 -8.53 -8.80 -20.00
N GLY A 230 -7.58 -7.88 -20.10
CA GLY A 230 -7.82 -6.46 -19.81
C GLY A 230 -8.67 -5.69 -20.83
N TRP A 231 -9.19 -6.35 -21.87
CA TRP A 231 -10.17 -5.78 -22.80
C TRP A 231 -11.62 -6.03 -22.34
N LEU A 232 -11.84 -6.92 -21.36
CA LEU A 232 -13.18 -7.23 -20.87
C LEU A 232 -13.77 -6.04 -20.10
N PRO A 233 -15.06 -5.70 -20.29
CA PRO A 233 -15.73 -4.66 -19.50
C PRO A 233 -15.56 -4.90 -17.99
N GLY A 234 -15.22 -3.84 -17.24
CA GLY A 234 -14.97 -3.91 -15.80
C GLY A 234 -13.55 -4.31 -15.38
N THR A 235 -12.68 -4.71 -16.31
CA THR A 235 -11.27 -5.07 -16.01
C THR A 235 -10.27 -3.93 -16.23
N GLY A 236 -10.74 -2.68 -16.31
CA GLY A 236 -9.90 -1.50 -16.52
C GLY A 236 -8.77 -1.35 -15.50
N PHE A 237 -8.97 -1.83 -14.27
CA PHE A 237 -7.95 -1.87 -13.23
C PHE A 237 -6.71 -2.70 -13.63
N LEU A 238 -6.82 -3.72 -14.48
CA LEU A 238 -5.68 -4.48 -14.99
C LEU A 238 -4.81 -3.67 -15.96
N ARG A 239 -5.44 -2.75 -16.71
CA ARG A 239 -4.70 -1.79 -17.55
C ARG A 239 -4.02 -0.76 -16.67
N GLN A 240 -4.72 -0.25 -15.64
CA GLN A 240 -4.16 0.70 -14.69
C GLN A 240 -2.95 0.11 -13.95
N ALA A 241 -3.06 -1.13 -13.44
CA ALA A 241 -1.97 -1.82 -12.77
C ALA A 241 -0.73 -1.97 -13.67
N ARG A 242 -0.92 -2.23 -14.97
CA ARG A 242 0.18 -2.27 -15.95
C ARG A 242 0.85 -0.90 -16.17
N ILE A 243 0.08 0.19 -16.15
CA ILE A 243 0.62 1.55 -16.24
C ILE A 243 1.43 1.86 -14.99
N TRP A 244 0.85 1.62 -13.81
CA TRP A 244 1.55 1.84 -12.54
C TRP A 244 2.80 0.99 -12.41
N ARG A 245 2.76 -0.28 -12.80
CA ARG A 245 3.94 -1.16 -12.78
C ARG A 245 5.14 -0.57 -13.52
N LYS A 246 4.94 0.08 -14.67
CA LYS A 246 6.06 0.73 -15.39
C LYS A 246 6.73 1.81 -14.54
N GLY A 247 5.94 2.64 -13.86
CA GLY A 247 6.45 3.68 -12.96
C GLY A 247 7.15 3.08 -11.74
N VAL A 248 6.58 2.04 -11.13
CA VAL A 248 7.16 1.36 -9.98
C VAL A 248 8.47 0.65 -10.33
N ASP A 249 8.52 -0.07 -11.45
CA ASP A 249 9.74 -0.73 -11.91
C ASP A 249 10.82 0.33 -12.20
N ALA A 250 10.49 1.42 -12.90
CA ALA A 250 11.43 2.52 -13.13
C ALA A 250 11.93 3.15 -11.81
N MET A 251 11.06 3.35 -10.81
CA MET A 251 11.44 3.90 -9.51
C MET A 251 12.51 3.04 -8.80
N PHE A 252 12.44 1.71 -8.93
CA PHE A 252 13.45 0.82 -8.35
C PHE A 252 14.69 0.69 -9.25
N ASP A 253 14.49 0.52 -10.55
CA ASP A 253 15.54 0.07 -11.46
C ASP A 253 16.43 1.24 -11.92
N VAL A 254 15.88 2.43 -12.18
CA VAL A 254 16.66 3.60 -12.65
C VAL A 254 17.80 4.01 -11.70
N PRO A 255 17.54 4.30 -10.41
CA PRO A 255 18.62 4.69 -9.50
C PRO A 255 19.56 3.52 -9.19
N PHE A 256 19.05 2.28 -9.20
CA PHE A 256 19.88 1.09 -9.00
C PHE A 256 20.87 0.87 -10.15
N ASP A 257 20.40 0.91 -11.40
CA ASP A 257 21.21 0.71 -12.59
C ASP A 257 22.28 1.80 -12.73
N ALA A 258 21.98 3.04 -12.34
CA ALA A 258 22.96 4.13 -12.30
C ALA A 258 24.14 3.79 -11.37
N VAL A 259 23.86 3.30 -10.15
CA VAL A 259 24.90 2.89 -9.19
C VAL A 259 25.72 1.73 -9.73
N VAL A 260 25.07 0.72 -10.32
CA VAL A 260 25.78 -0.42 -10.92
C VAL A 260 26.71 0.04 -12.03
N ALA A 261 26.26 0.95 -12.89
CA ALA A 261 27.08 1.51 -13.97
C ALA A 261 28.29 2.30 -13.44
N ASP A 262 28.14 3.04 -12.34
CA ASP A 262 29.23 3.74 -11.67
C ASP A 262 30.26 2.78 -11.09
N MET A 263 29.80 1.72 -10.41
CA MET A 263 30.68 0.69 -9.85
C MET A 263 31.48 -0.02 -10.95
N VAL A 264 30.84 -0.39 -12.06
CA VAL A 264 31.53 -1.03 -13.19
C VAL A 264 32.59 -0.11 -13.81
N ARG A 265 32.29 1.20 -13.92
CA ARG A 265 33.27 2.19 -14.40
C ARG A 265 34.46 2.34 -13.47
N ALA A 266 34.22 2.37 -12.16
CA ALA A 266 35.29 2.46 -11.16
C ALA A 266 36.25 1.26 -11.25
N CYS A 267 35.72 0.03 -11.30
CA CYS A 267 36.56 -1.17 -11.41
C CYS A 267 37.40 -1.20 -12.70
N ARG A 268 36.84 -0.73 -13.83
CA ARG A 268 37.60 -0.67 -15.09
C ARG A 268 38.75 0.32 -15.02
N ASN A 269 38.54 1.47 -14.39
CA ASN A 269 39.59 2.50 -14.26
C ASN A 269 40.73 2.02 -13.35
N GLU A 270 40.43 1.29 -12.27
CA GLU A 270 41.45 0.68 -11.41
C GLU A 270 42.26 -0.40 -12.15
N SER A 271 41.63 -1.20 -13.01
CA SER A 271 42.32 -2.23 -13.80
C SER A 271 43.22 -1.69 -14.92
N LEU A 272 43.07 -0.42 -15.29
CA LEU A 272 43.90 0.26 -16.30
C LEU A 272 45.09 1.02 -15.69
N GLN A 273 45.18 1.08 -14.35
CA GLN A 273 46.27 1.72 -13.61
C GLN A 273 47.31 0.72 -13.06
N VAL A 274 47.14 -0.58 -13.35
CA VAL A 274 48.07 -1.68 -13.02
C VAL A 274 48.73 -2.18 -14.30
#